data_AF-A0AAT9HG28-F1
#
_entry.id   AF-A0AAT9HG28-F1
#
_cell.length_a   1.000
_cell.length_b   1.000
_cell.length_c   1.000
_cell.angle_alpha   90.00
_cell.angle_beta   90.00
_cell.angle_gamma   90.00
#
_symmetry.space_group_name_H-M   'P 1'
#
loop_
_entity.id
_entity.type
_entity.pdbx_description
1 polymer ?
#
loop_
_entity_poly.entity_id
_entity_poly.type
_entity_poly.pdbx_seq_one_letter_code
_entity_poly.pdbx_strand_id
1 'polypeptide(L)'
;MPFASVEDTARQFGRVRDAAEKAGRDPGDLVYSNALVVCVGKDDQEVARRAAAIGREAGELRENGLAGSPAEVVDKIGRYAETGSTRLYLQVLDLHDLDHLELISAEVQSQLS
;
A
#
# COMPACT_ATOMS: atom_id res chain seq x y z
N MET A 1 -2.73 -1.89 -9.75
CA MET A 1 -1.38 -1.36 -10.01
C MET A 1 -0.38 -1.96 -9.04
N PRO A 2 0.48 -2.87 -9.51
CA PRO A 2 1.54 -3.43 -8.67
C PRO A 2 2.72 -2.46 -8.56
N PHE A 3 3.19 -2.22 -7.34
CA PHE A 3 4.45 -1.53 -7.00
C PHE A 3 4.64 -0.18 -7.71
N ALA A 4 3.55 0.55 -7.90
CA ALA A 4 3.54 1.83 -8.61
C ALA A 4 3.33 2.97 -7.64
N SER A 5 3.93 4.13 -7.93
CA SER A 5 3.72 5.36 -7.17
C SER A 5 2.25 5.82 -7.18
N VAL A 6 1.91 6.75 -6.28
CA VAL A 6 0.57 7.40 -6.26
C VAL A 6 0.29 8.10 -7.59
N GLU A 7 1.28 8.83 -8.13
CA GLU A 7 1.16 9.54 -9.40
C GLU A 7 0.91 8.58 -10.57
N ASP A 8 1.72 7.51 -10.67
CA ASP A 8 1.55 6.50 -11.71
C ASP A 8 0.20 5.79 -11.57
N THR A 9 -0.24 5.54 -10.34
CA THR A 9 -1.55 4.95 -10.06
C THR A 9 -2.68 5.82 -10.58
N ALA A 10 -2.67 7.12 -10.27
CA ALA A 10 -3.66 8.07 -10.75
C ALA A 10 -3.71 8.10 -12.29
N ARG A 11 -2.53 8.14 -12.93
CA ARG A 11 -2.42 8.14 -14.40
C ARG A 11 -2.97 6.86 -15.02
N GLN A 12 -2.64 5.68 -14.49
CA GLN A 12 -3.13 4.41 -15.05
C GLN A 12 -4.61 4.18 -14.77
N PHE A 13 -5.10 4.52 -13.58
CA PHE A 13 -6.54 4.42 -13.27
C PHE A 13 -7.36 5.35 -14.15
N GLY A 14 -6.90 6.58 -14.43
CA GLY A 14 -7.52 7.48 -15.40
C GLY A 14 -7.66 6.84 -16.78
N ARG A 15 -6.58 6.25 -17.31
CA ARG A 15 -6.62 5.55 -18.61
C ARG A 15 -7.62 4.40 -18.65
N VAL A 16 -7.76 3.65 -17.56
CA VAL A 16 -8.74 2.56 -17.45
C VAL A 16 -10.16 3.10 -17.39
N ARG A 17 -10.39 4.21 -16.67
CA ARG A 17 -11.69 4.90 -16.65
C ARG A 17 -12.10 5.35 -18.06
N ASP A 18 -11.22 6.06 -18.76
CA ASP A 18 -11.47 6.52 -20.13
C ASP A 18 -11.79 5.34 -21.08
N ALA A 19 -11.10 4.21 -20.91
CA ALA A 19 -11.32 3.02 -21.72
C ALA A 19 -12.66 2.35 -21.41
N ALA A 20 -13.06 2.29 -20.14
CA ALA A 20 -14.36 1.76 -19.73
C ALA A 20 -15.51 2.61 -20.29
N GLU A 21 -15.43 3.94 -20.17
CA GLU A 21 -16.42 4.86 -20.73
C GLU A 21 -16.57 4.71 -22.25
N LYS A 22 -15.44 4.65 -22.99
CA LYS A 22 -15.44 4.42 -24.45
C LYS A 22 -16.06 3.07 -24.84
N ALA A 23 -15.97 2.08 -23.96
CA ALA A 23 -16.58 0.77 -24.13
C ALA A 23 -18.05 0.71 -23.66
N GLY A 24 -18.63 1.83 -23.21
CA GLY A 24 -20.01 1.90 -22.70
C GLY A 24 -20.21 1.20 -21.36
N ARG A 25 -19.15 1.08 -20.54
CA ARG A 25 -19.18 0.51 -19.19
C ARG A 25 -19.03 1.61 -18.15
N ASP A 26 -19.73 1.49 -17.03
CA ASP A 26 -19.51 2.38 -15.89
C ASP A 26 -18.13 2.07 -15.27
N PRO A 27 -17.20 3.04 -15.19
CA PRO A 27 -15.93 2.82 -14.52
C PRO A 27 -16.07 2.51 -13.02
N GLY A 28 -17.17 2.93 -12.39
CA GLY A 28 -17.50 2.64 -11.00
C GLY A 28 -17.69 1.15 -10.70
N ASP A 29 -17.99 0.33 -11.72
CA ASP A 29 -18.12 -1.13 -11.58
C ASP A 29 -16.76 -1.84 -11.43
N LEU A 30 -15.64 -1.14 -11.68
CA LEU A 30 -14.31 -1.70 -11.59
C LEU A 30 -13.74 -1.54 -10.17
N VAL A 31 -13.15 -2.61 -9.65
CA VAL A 31 -12.32 -2.53 -8.44
C VAL A 31 -10.92 -2.07 -8.83
N TYR A 32 -10.56 -0.89 -8.35
CA TYR A 32 -9.23 -0.33 -8.50
C TYR A 32 -8.39 -0.70 -7.28
N SER A 33 -7.28 -1.39 -7.52
CA SER A 33 -6.44 -1.89 -6.43
C SER A 33 -4.96 -1.62 -6.64
N ASN A 34 -4.22 -1.50 -5.55
CA ASN A 34 -2.77 -1.44 -5.55
C ASN A 34 -2.16 -2.65 -4.82
N ALA A 35 -0.93 -3.01 -5.18
CA ALA A 35 -0.14 -3.98 -4.44
C ALA A 35 1.21 -3.36 -4.08
N LEU A 36 1.60 -3.42 -2.81
CA LEU A 36 2.78 -2.73 -2.28
C LEU A 36 3.48 -3.64 -1.26
N VAL A 37 4.82 -3.56 -1.20
CA VAL A 37 5.59 -4.18 -0.09
C VAL A 37 5.16 -3.49 1.21
N VAL A 38 4.87 -4.26 2.26
CA VAL A 38 4.55 -3.72 3.57
C VAL A 38 5.71 -3.96 4.55
N CYS A 39 6.05 -2.94 5.35
CA CYS A 39 7.08 -3.02 6.39
C CYS A 39 6.78 -1.98 7.49
N VAL A 40 5.90 -2.33 8.41
CA VAL A 40 5.45 -1.48 9.52
C VAL A 40 6.27 -1.79 10.77
N GLY A 41 6.61 -0.77 11.57
CA GLY A 41 7.19 -0.94 12.90
C GLY A 41 6.72 0.16 13.84
N LYS A 42 6.71 -0.08 15.15
CA LYS A 42 6.28 0.95 16.12
C LYS A 42 7.24 2.13 16.22
N ASP A 43 8.47 1.94 15.74
CA ASP A 43 9.55 2.91 15.70
C ASP A 43 10.51 2.61 14.53
N ASP A 44 11.46 3.52 14.28
CA ASP A 44 12.44 3.39 13.19
C ASP A 44 13.34 2.17 13.33
N GLN A 45 13.63 1.73 14.56
CA GLN A 45 14.49 0.57 14.81
C GLN A 45 13.79 -0.71 14.35
N GLU A 46 12.50 -0.86 14.64
CA GLU A 46 11.71 -2.00 14.22
C GLU A 46 11.50 -2.03 12.70
N VAL A 47 11.24 -0.87 12.08
CA VAL A 47 11.16 -0.75 10.60
C VAL A 47 12.49 -1.17 9.97
N ALA A 48 13.63 -0.70 10.48
CA ALA A 48 14.94 -1.07 9.96
C ALA A 48 15.23 -2.58 10.14
N ARG A 49 14.89 -3.15 11.30
CA ARG A 49 15.03 -4.60 11.56
C ARG A 49 14.21 -5.42 10.56
N ARG A 50 12.95 -5.07 10.34
CA ARG A 50 12.04 -5.76 9.41
C ARG A 50 12.49 -5.62 7.96
N ALA A 51 12.93 -4.42 7.56
CA ALA A 51 13.47 -4.19 6.22
C ALA A 51 14.73 -5.05 5.97
N ALA A 52 15.65 -5.10 6.93
CA ALA A 52 16.85 -5.93 6.84
C ALA A 52 16.53 -7.43 6.74
N ALA A 53 15.52 -7.92 7.47
CA ALA A 53 15.10 -9.33 7.42
C ALA A 53 14.66 -9.79 6.01
N ILE A 54 14.17 -8.86 5.20
CA ILE A 54 13.74 -9.11 3.82
C ILE A 54 14.75 -8.63 2.77
N GLY A 55 15.97 -8.24 3.19
CA GLY A 55 17.05 -7.79 2.31
C GLY A 55 16.79 -6.44 1.63
N ARG A 56 16.13 -5.52 2.31
CA ARG A 56 15.74 -4.20 1.79
C ARG A 56 16.15 -3.08 2.72
N GLU A 57 16.24 -1.88 2.17
CA GLU A 57 16.56 -0.66 2.91
C GLU A 57 15.29 0.06 3.37
N ALA A 58 15.25 0.49 4.63
CA ALA A 58 14.06 1.12 5.21
C ALA A 58 13.64 2.40 4.46
N GLY A 59 14.60 3.23 4.04
CA GLY A 59 14.32 4.45 3.29
C GLY A 59 13.68 4.18 1.93
N GLU A 60 14.18 3.17 1.22
CA GLU A 60 13.64 2.76 -0.07
C GLU A 60 12.22 2.19 0.06
N LEU A 61 11.96 1.39 1.10
CA LEU A 61 10.61 0.90 1.40
C LEU A 61 9.65 2.03 1.82
N ARG A 62 10.11 3.02 2.57
CA ARG A 62 9.30 4.20 2.93
C ARG A 62 8.91 5.01 1.69
N GLU A 63 9.80 5.10 0.70
CA GLU A 63 9.53 5.77 -0.57
C GLU A 63 8.57 4.97 -1.45
N ASN A 64 8.83 3.68 -1.67
CA ASN A 64 8.16 2.88 -2.71
C ASN A 64 7.05 1.96 -2.20
N GLY A 65 7.10 1.55 -0.92
CA GLY A 65 6.16 0.60 -0.29
C GLY A 65 5.24 1.25 0.74
N LEU A 66 4.56 0.42 1.52
CA LEU A 66 3.83 0.80 2.73
C LEU A 66 4.74 0.51 3.94
N ALA A 67 5.67 1.43 4.22
CA ALA A 67 6.63 1.24 5.29
C ALA A 67 6.75 2.47 6.18
N GLY A 68 6.99 2.22 7.47
CA GLY A 68 7.08 3.24 8.50
C GLY A 68 6.29 2.89 9.75
N SER A 69 5.97 3.91 10.55
CA SER A 69 5.03 3.79 11.65
C SER A 69 3.60 3.49 11.15
N PRO A 70 2.70 2.97 12.01
CA PRO A 70 1.30 2.78 11.63
C PRO A 70 0.64 4.04 11.07
N ALA A 71 0.90 5.20 11.68
CA ALA A 71 0.38 6.49 11.22
C ALA A 71 0.87 6.86 9.81
N GLU A 72 2.18 6.75 9.55
CA GLU A 72 2.74 7.03 8.23
C GLU A 72 2.18 6.10 7.15
N VAL A 73 1.92 4.83 7.51
CA VAL A 73 1.33 3.86 6.58
C VAL A 73 -0.15 4.18 6.33
N VAL A 74 -0.93 4.54 7.34
CA VAL A 74 -2.33 4.98 7.18
C VAL A 74 -2.40 6.21 6.29
N ASP A 75 -1.56 7.22 6.53
CA ASP A 75 -1.48 8.43 5.70
C ASP A 75 -1.17 8.08 4.24
N LYS A 76 -0.21 7.18 4.02
CA LYS A 76 0.16 6.74 2.67
C LYS A 76 -0.97 5.96 1.99
N ILE A 77 -1.71 5.12 2.74
CA ILE A 77 -2.91 4.44 2.24
C ILE A 77 -3.96 5.47 1.81
N GLY A 78 -4.18 6.52 2.61
CA GLY A 78 -5.08 7.62 2.28
C GLY A 78 -4.75 8.28 0.93
N ARG A 79 -3.46 8.53 0.67
CA ARG A 79 -3.00 9.07 -0.63
C ARG A 79 -3.30 8.15 -1.81
N TYR A 80 -3.24 6.82 -1.63
CA TYR A 80 -3.69 5.89 -2.69
C TYR A 80 -5.21 5.90 -2.84
N ALA A 81 -5.97 6.01 -1.75
CA ALA A 81 -7.42 6.11 -1.78
C ALA A 81 -7.90 7.33 -2.59
N GLU A 82 -7.22 8.47 -2.47
CA GLU A 82 -7.48 9.69 -3.27
C GLU A 82 -7.39 9.45 -4.79
N THR A 83 -6.64 8.45 -5.24
CA THR A 83 -6.56 8.08 -6.68
C THR A 83 -7.74 7.23 -7.17
N GLY A 84 -8.60 6.80 -6.24
CA GLY A 84 -9.70 5.87 -6.44
C GLY A 84 -9.37 4.43 -6.08
N SER A 85 -8.25 4.16 -5.40
CA SER A 85 -7.91 2.80 -4.94
C SER A 85 -8.83 2.40 -3.79
N THR A 86 -9.56 1.30 -3.95
CA THR A 86 -10.49 0.77 -2.94
C THR A 86 -10.02 -0.56 -2.36
N ARG A 87 -8.87 -1.08 -2.81
CA ARG A 87 -8.29 -2.33 -2.32
C ARG A 87 -6.76 -2.28 -2.36
N LEU A 88 -6.15 -2.71 -1.26
CA LEU A 88 -4.70 -2.86 -1.17
C LEU A 88 -4.33 -4.33 -0.90
N TYR A 89 -3.39 -4.83 -1.69
CA TYR A 89 -2.72 -6.10 -1.43
C TYR A 89 -1.38 -5.82 -0.76
N LEU A 90 -1.22 -6.31 0.46
CA LEU A 90 0.01 -6.17 1.23
C LEU A 90 0.97 -7.32 0.85
N GLN A 91 2.09 -7.00 0.22
CA GLN A 91 3.14 -7.97 -0.02
C GLN A 91 4.01 -8.09 1.24
N VAL A 92 3.71 -9.11 2.05
CA VAL A 92 4.49 -9.51 3.22
C VAL A 92 5.59 -10.47 2.75
N LEU A 93 6.85 -10.09 2.96
CA LEU A 93 8.00 -10.87 2.46
C LEU A 93 8.65 -11.75 3.53
N ASP A 94 8.58 -11.36 4.81
CA ASP A 94 8.93 -12.24 5.93
C ASP A 94 7.66 -12.86 6.50
N LEU A 95 7.44 -14.14 6.19
CA LEU A 95 6.27 -14.90 6.64
C LEU A 95 6.40 -15.43 8.07
N HIS A 96 7.58 -15.29 8.70
CA HIS A 96 7.81 -15.73 10.07
C HIS A 96 7.52 -14.63 11.10
N ASP A 97 7.53 -13.35 10.70
CA ASP A 97 7.22 -12.22 11.57
C ASP A 97 5.69 -12.05 11.71
N LEU A 98 5.08 -12.90 12.56
CA LEU A 98 3.65 -12.81 12.86
C LEU A 98 3.30 -11.54 13.65
N ASP A 99 4.23 -11.03 14.46
CA ASP A 99 4.06 -9.78 15.20
C ASP A 99 3.86 -8.59 14.24
N HIS A 100 4.43 -8.65 13.03
CA HIS A 100 4.19 -7.66 11.99
C HIS A 100 2.74 -7.68 11.49
N LEU A 101 2.15 -8.87 11.31
CA LEU A 101 0.75 -9.01 10.93
C LEU A 101 -0.18 -8.53 12.05
N GLU A 102 0.17 -8.85 13.30
CA GLU A 102 -0.56 -8.36 14.47
C GLU A 102 -0.54 -6.83 14.54
N LEU A 103 0.63 -6.20 14.39
CA LEU A 103 0.76 -4.75 14.37
C LEU A 103 -0.06 -4.11 13.24
N ILE A 104 0.00 -4.66 12.02
CA ILE A 104 -0.80 -4.17 10.89
C ILE A 104 -2.30 -4.25 11.22
N SER A 105 -2.78 -5.38 11.75
CA SER A 105 -4.20 -5.54 12.06
C SER A 105 -4.65 -4.62 13.20
N ALA A 106 -3.86 -4.56 14.28
CA ALA A 106 -4.20 -3.81 15.48
C ALA A 106 -4.13 -2.29 15.28
N GLU A 107 -3.15 -1.80 14.52
CA GLU A 107 -2.85 -0.36 14.46
C GLU A 107 -3.00 0.27 13.07
N VAL A 108 -2.94 -0.49 11.97
CA VAL A 108 -3.17 0.08 10.62
C VAL A 108 -4.61 -0.18 10.19
N GLN A 109 -5.02 -1.44 10.16
CA GLN A 109 -6.35 -1.83 9.69
C GLN A 109 -7.47 -1.23 10.55
N SER A 110 -7.27 -1.13 11.86
CA SER A 110 -8.25 -0.55 12.80
C SER A 110 -8.58 0.92 12.54
N GLN A 111 -7.72 1.64 11.80
CA GLN A 111 -7.91 3.04 11.43
C GLN A 111 -8.59 3.21 10.06
N LEU A 112 -8.80 2.12 9.31
CA LEU A 112 -9.37 2.15 7.97
C LEU A 112 -10.84 1.69 8.00
N SER A 113 -11.69 2.38 7.24
CA SER A 113 -13.14 2.13 7.13
C SER A 113 -13.51 1.35 5.88
#